data_AF-A0A963S3W1-F1
#
_entry.id   AF-A0A963S3W1-F1
#
_cell.length_a   1.000
_cell.length_b   1.000
_cell.length_c   1.000
_cell.angle_alpha   90.00
_cell.angle_beta   90.00
_cell.angle_gamma   90.00
#
_symmetry.space_group_name_H-M   'P 1'
#
loop_
_entity.id
_entity.type
_entity.pdbx_description
1 polymer ?
#
loop_
_entity_poly.entity_id
_entity_poly.type
_entity_poly.pdbx_seq_one_letter_code
_entity_poly.pdbx_strand_id
1 'polypeptide(L)'
;MRRFALTALFLLAACGTAEDRDDRAGQDAADVAQIEQAQERHPPVVEVTPEPIAFTDIEQSRFFGAGCAFIPEGREGYDPVLYTIDQRGLVKLEGELVTLAADAGSAEFPYGTRETYAGRAHSYRLTKGAGEGEVVGEESVGWPGSLTIRDRWDRVVYRSAGKLECGA
;
A
#
# COMPACT_ATOMS: atom_id res chain seq x y z
N MET A 1 -20.08 35.19 -64.69
CA MET A 1 -20.78 34.45 -63.62
C MET A 1 -20.04 33.15 -63.36
N ARG A 2 -19.73 32.89 -62.08
CA ARG A 2 -19.58 31.56 -61.43
C ARG A 2 -18.49 30.63 -62.00
N ARG A 3 -17.26 30.62 -61.46
CA ARG A 3 -16.85 30.09 -60.13
C ARG A 3 -17.46 28.71 -59.84
N PHE A 4 -17.05 27.63 -60.51
CA PHE A 4 -17.46 26.28 -60.12
C PHE A 4 -16.53 25.13 -60.62
N ALA A 5 -15.22 25.36 -60.71
CA ALA A 5 -14.30 24.34 -61.25
C ALA A 5 -13.21 23.83 -60.28
N LEU A 6 -13.12 24.33 -59.04
CA LEU A 6 -12.00 23.99 -58.14
C LEU A 6 -12.35 23.12 -56.92
N THR A 7 -13.60 22.70 -56.74
CA THR A 7 -14.05 22.13 -55.45
C THR A 7 -13.97 20.59 -55.36
N ALA A 8 -13.57 19.88 -56.41
CA ALA A 8 -13.66 18.40 -56.45
C ALA A 8 -12.39 17.65 -56.01
N LEU A 9 -11.25 18.33 -55.81
CA LEU A 9 -9.98 17.65 -55.51
C LEU A 9 -9.66 17.48 -54.00
N PHE A 10 -10.48 18.06 -53.11
CA PHE A 10 -10.22 18.03 -51.66
C PHE A 10 -10.91 16.89 -50.90
N LEU A 11 -11.68 16.02 -51.58
CA LEU A 11 -12.46 14.95 -50.93
C LEU A 11 -11.77 13.58 -50.91
N LEU A 12 -10.61 13.41 -51.55
CA LEU A 12 -9.90 12.13 -51.62
C LEU A 12 -8.79 11.97 -50.55
N ALA A 13 -8.49 13.01 -49.77
CA ALA A 13 -7.52 12.94 -48.67
C ALA A 13 -8.14 12.50 -47.32
N ALA A 14 -9.44 12.21 -47.28
CA ALA A 14 -10.16 11.87 -46.05
C ALA A 14 -10.39 10.37 -45.83
N CYS A 15 -10.02 9.51 -46.78
CA CYS A 15 -9.99 8.05 -46.60
C CYS A 15 -8.54 7.63 -46.42
N GLY A 16 -8.10 7.47 -45.16
CA GLY A 16 -6.81 6.84 -44.86
C GLY A 16 -6.68 5.54 -45.64
N THR A 17 -5.57 5.38 -46.34
CA THR A 17 -5.32 4.25 -47.23
C THR A 17 -5.12 2.97 -46.41
N ALA A 18 -5.14 1.80 -47.06
CA ALA A 18 -4.79 0.55 -46.38
C ALA A 18 -3.35 0.58 -45.84
N GLU A 19 -2.41 1.20 -46.58
CA GLU A 19 -1.04 1.48 -46.13
C GLU A 19 -0.99 2.28 -44.82
N ASP A 20 -1.78 3.35 -44.68
CA ASP A 20 -1.84 4.14 -43.44
C ASP A 20 -2.34 3.34 -42.21
N ARG A 21 -3.08 2.24 -42.42
CA ARG A 21 -3.58 1.39 -41.33
C ARG A 21 -2.56 0.32 -40.93
N ASP A 22 -1.87 -0.29 -41.89
CA ASP A 22 -0.82 -1.26 -41.60
C ASP A 22 0.40 -0.58 -40.95
N ASP A 23 0.74 0.64 -41.38
CA ASP A 23 1.81 1.44 -40.76
C ASP A 23 1.48 1.83 -39.31
N ARG A 24 0.22 2.21 -39.04
CA ARG A 24 -0.25 2.47 -37.67
C ARG A 24 -0.27 1.21 -36.81
N ALA A 25 -0.72 0.08 -37.34
CA ALA A 25 -0.71 -1.18 -36.59
C ALA A 25 0.72 -1.61 -36.21
N GLY A 26 1.69 -1.39 -37.10
CA GLY A 26 3.11 -1.63 -36.81
C GLY A 26 3.67 -0.69 -35.73
N GLN A 27 3.29 0.59 -35.78
CA GLN A 27 3.66 1.59 -34.77
C GLN A 27 3.04 1.29 -33.40
N ASP A 28 1.74 1.00 -33.37
CA ASP A 28 1.00 0.64 -32.14
C ASP A 28 1.62 -0.60 -31.48
N ALA A 29 1.99 -1.62 -32.28
CA ALA A 29 2.66 -2.81 -31.76
C ALA A 29 4.04 -2.50 -31.16
N ALA A 30 4.81 -1.60 -31.79
CA ALA A 30 6.11 -1.18 -31.27
C ALA A 30 5.98 -0.37 -29.98
N ASP A 31 4.99 0.52 -29.90
CA ASP A 31 4.70 1.33 -28.72
C ASP A 31 4.24 0.46 -27.55
N VAL A 32 3.34 -0.50 -27.80
CA VAL A 32 2.92 -1.50 -26.80
C VAL A 32 4.12 -2.31 -26.30
N ALA A 33 4.96 -2.83 -27.20
CA ALA A 33 6.14 -3.59 -26.81
C ALA A 33 7.12 -2.75 -25.98
N GLN A 34 7.26 -1.45 -26.26
CA GLN A 34 8.08 -0.55 -25.46
C GLN A 34 7.50 -0.33 -24.06
N ILE A 35 6.17 -0.17 -23.94
CA ILE A 35 5.48 -0.04 -22.66
C ILE A 35 5.61 -1.33 -21.85
N GLU A 36 5.39 -2.49 -22.45
CA GLU A 36 5.53 -3.80 -21.80
C GLU A 36 6.96 -4.00 -21.27
N GLN A 37 7.98 -3.74 -22.08
CA GLN A 37 9.39 -3.79 -21.63
C GLN A 37 9.69 -2.77 -20.52
N ALA A 38 9.01 -1.62 -20.49
CA ALA A 38 9.16 -0.67 -19.40
C ALA A 38 8.47 -1.16 -18.11
N GLN A 39 7.32 -1.83 -18.23
CA GLN A 39 6.57 -2.38 -17.10
C GLN A 39 7.26 -3.61 -16.50
N GLU A 40 7.80 -4.51 -17.31
CA GLU A 40 8.47 -5.74 -16.86
C GLU A 40 9.77 -5.48 -16.07
N ARG A 41 10.35 -4.28 -16.18
CA ARG A 41 11.56 -3.87 -15.44
C ARG A 41 11.23 -3.46 -14.00
N HIS A 42 10.71 -4.41 -13.21
CA HIS A 42 10.59 -4.23 -11.77
C HIS A 42 11.94 -4.51 -11.08
N PRO A 43 12.39 -3.65 -10.15
CA PRO A 43 13.49 -3.98 -9.25
C PRO A 43 13.21 -5.29 -8.51
N PRO A 44 14.26 -6.02 -8.07
CA PRO A 44 14.07 -7.19 -7.22
C PRO A 44 13.23 -6.85 -5.99
N VAL A 45 12.50 -7.85 -5.50
CA VAL A 45 11.78 -7.71 -4.22
C VAL A 45 12.83 -7.56 -3.12
N VAL A 46 12.69 -6.50 -2.32
CA VAL A 46 13.53 -6.27 -1.13
C VAL A 46 12.67 -6.58 0.07
N GLU A 47 13.02 -7.64 0.81
CA GLU A 47 12.34 -7.98 2.06
C GLU A 47 12.65 -6.92 3.12
N VAL A 48 11.66 -6.63 3.95
CA VAL A 48 11.80 -5.69 5.07
C VAL A 48 11.60 -6.42 6.38
N THR A 49 12.31 -5.98 7.42
CA THR A 49 12.11 -6.49 8.78
C THR A 49 11.68 -5.34 9.68
N PRO A 50 10.42 -5.32 10.13
CA PRO A 50 9.96 -4.35 11.12
C PRO A 50 10.75 -4.45 12.42
N GLU A 51 11.23 -3.32 12.87
CA GLU A 51 12.02 -3.19 14.08
C GLU A 51 11.14 -2.85 15.29
N PRO A 52 11.58 -3.22 16.51
CA PRO A 52 11.06 -2.65 17.75
C PRO A 52 10.81 -1.14 17.67
N ILE A 53 9.65 -0.68 18.14
CA ILE A 53 9.39 0.74 18.39
C ILE A 53 9.57 0.99 19.88
N ALA A 54 10.63 1.70 20.24
CA ALA A 54 10.91 2.07 21.62
C ALA A 54 10.05 3.26 22.07
N PHE A 55 9.93 3.47 23.38
CA PHE A 55 9.21 4.64 23.92
C PHE A 55 9.76 5.98 23.38
N THR A 56 11.07 6.09 23.23
CA THR A 56 11.71 7.28 22.64
C THR A 56 11.28 7.53 21.20
N ASP A 57 10.99 6.48 20.42
CA ASP A 57 10.49 6.61 19.05
C ASP A 57 9.06 7.21 19.06
N ILE A 58 8.23 6.80 20.03
CA ILE A 58 6.86 7.31 20.23
C ILE A 58 6.89 8.80 20.61
N GLU A 59 7.79 9.19 21.52
CA GLU A 59 7.96 10.59 21.93
C GLU A 59 8.39 11.47 20.76
N GLN A 60 9.39 11.04 19.99
CA GLN A 60 9.91 11.78 18.85
C GLN A 60 8.86 11.93 17.73
N SER A 61 8.06 10.90 17.49
CA SER A 61 6.99 10.92 16.47
C SER A 61 5.68 11.54 16.96
N ARG A 62 5.58 11.88 18.25
CA ARG A 62 4.35 12.36 18.92
C ARG A 62 3.18 11.41 18.65
N PHE A 63 3.44 10.10 18.70
CA PHE A 63 2.47 9.06 18.38
C PHE A 63 1.75 8.57 19.64
N PHE A 64 1.02 9.49 20.28
CA PHE A 64 0.28 9.21 21.52
C PHE A 64 -1.21 9.03 21.26
N GLY A 65 -1.85 8.22 22.11
CA GLY A 65 -3.29 8.02 22.13
C GLY A 65 -3.68 6.55 22.20
N ALA A 66 -4.98 6.31 22.43
CA ALA A 66 -5.55 4.98 22.41
C ALA A 66 -5.49 4.38 21.01
N GLY A 67 -5.25 3.07 20.94
CA GLY A 67 -4.93 2.43 19.68
C GLY A 67 -4.57 0.96 19.81
N CYS A 68 -3.91 0.41 18.80
CA CYS A 68 -3.45 -0.97 18.79
C CYS A 68 -1.96 -1.08 18.47
N ALA A 69 -1.29 -2.00 19.15
CA ALA A 69 0.08 -2.41 18.90
C ALA A 69 0.11 -3.83 18.34
N PHE A 70 1.05 -4.11 17.42
CA PHE A 70 1.29 -5.46 16.92
C PHE A 70 2.65 -5.99 17.36
N ILE A 71 2.64 -7.17 17.97
CA ILE A 71 3.81 -7.87 18.49
C ILE A 71 3.97 -9.18 17.71
N PRO A 72 5.01 -9.34 16.89
CA PRO A 72 5.26 -10.57 16.15
C PRO A 72 5.51 -11.76 17.08
N GLU A 73 5.16 -12.96 16.62
CA GLU A 73 5.53 -14.21 17.30
C GLU A 73 7.06 -14.35 17.44
N GLY A 74 7.49 -15.08 18.47
CA GLY A 74 8.91 -15.35 18.73
C GLY A 74 9.68 -14.19 19.40
N ARG A 75 8.99 -13.11 19.79
CA ARG A 75 9.58 -12.00 20.55
C ARG A 75 9.42 -12.22 22.06
N GLU A 76 10.45 -11.87 22.82
CA GLU A 76 10.41 -11.92 24.29
C GLU A 76 9.90 -10.58 24.84
N GLY A 77 8.93 -10.64 25.76
CA GLY A 77 8.36 -9.45 26.38
C GLY A 77 7.42 -8.65 25.47
N TYR A 78 7.17 -7.39 25.84
CA TYR A 78 6.34 -6.46 25.09
C TYR A 78 7.22 -5.63 24.15
N ASP A 79 7.36 -6.12 22.91
CA ASP A 79 8.28 -5.58 21.91
C ASP A 79 7.57 -5.33 20.56
N PRO A 80 6.65 -4.34 20.51
CA PRO A 80 5.83 -4.08 19.34
C PRO A 80 6.64 -3.45 18.22
N VAL A 81 6.32 -3.86 16.99
CA VAL A 81 6.96 -3.34 15.76
C VAL A 81 6.07 -2.38 14.99
N LEU A 82 4.82 -2.23 15.43
CA LEU A 82 3.83 -1.40 14.78
C LEU A 82 2.83 -0.88 15.81
N TYR A 83 2.48 0.40 15.68
CA TYR A 83 1.42 1.05 16.43
C TYR A 83 0.39 1.68 15.49
N THR A 84 -0.85 1.73 15.94
CA THR A 84 -1.97 2.37 15.24
C THR A 84 -2.75 3.22 16.21
N ILE A 85 -3.20 4.38 15.76
CA ILE A 85 -4.20 5.23 16.44
C ILE A 85 -5.12 5.78 15.37
N ASP A 86 -6.43 5.88 15.60
CA ASP A 86 -7.42 6.51 14.70
C ASP A 86 -7.00 6.51 13.19
N GLN A 87 -6.53 7.65 12.67
CA GLN A 87 -6.16 7.83 11.26
C GLN A 87 -4.69 7.52 10.89
N ARG A 88 -3.85 7.11 11.83
CA ARG A 88 -2.39 6.96 11.63
C ARG A 88 -1.87 5.60 12.07
N GLY A 89 -0.88 5.15 11.33
CA GLY A 89 -0.08 3.97 11.60
C GLY A 89 1.38 4.32 11.71
N LEU A 90 2.13 3.64 12.58
CA LEU A 90 3.57 3.82 12.76
C LEU A 90 4.28 2.47 12.70
N VAL A 91 5.29 2.36 11.87
CA VAL A 91 6.19 1.19 11.77
C VAL A 91 7.63 1.69 11.69
N LYS A 92 8.58 0.93 12.24
CA LYS A 92 10.02 1.23 12.09
C LYS A 92 10.63 0.29 11.06
N LEU A 93 11.20 0.84 10.00
CA LEU A 93 11.82 0.10 8.90
C LEU A 93 13.19 0.72 8.62
N GLU A 94 14.24 -0.10 8.60
CA GLU A 94 15.61 0.33 8.29
C GLU A 94 16.10 1.47 9.19
N GLY A 95 15.71 1.45 10.46
CA GLY A 95 16.02 2.47 11.47
C GLY A 95 15.14 3.72 11.39
N GLU A 96 14.26 3.84 10.40
CA GLU A 96 13.40 5.01 10.20
C GLU A 96 11.95 4.77 10.63
N LEU A 97 11.36 5.77 11.28
CA LEU A 97 9.94 5.77 11.63
C LEU A 97 9.09 6.20 10.43
N VAL A 98 8.25 5.27 9.96
CA VAL A 98 7.37 5.48 8.82
C VAL A 98 5.93 5.62 9.33
N THR A 99 5.32 6.77 9.05
CA THR A 99 3.89 7.00 9.32
C THR A 99 3.06 6.69 8.08
N LEU A 100 1.97 5.94 8.27
CA LEU A 100 1.03 5.53 7.22
C LEU A 100 -0.38 6.05 7.56
N ALA A 101 -1.19 6.30 6.54
CA ALA A 101 -2.57 6.76 6.69
C ALA A 101 -3.53 5.58 6.75
N ALA A 102 -4.52 5.64 7.63
CA ALA A 102 -5.55 4.62 7.76
C ALA A 102 -6.43 4.57 6.50
N ASP A 103 -6.76 3.36 6.04
CA ASP A 103 -7.74 3.16 4.98
C ASP A 103 -9.14 3.09 5.58
N ALA A 104 -9.90 4.18 5.42
CA ALA A 104 -11.28 4.30 5.90
C ALA A 104 -12.24 3.28 5.27
N GLY A 105 -11.90 2.69 4.12
CA GLY A 105 -12.67 1.62 3.49
C GLY A 105 -12.42 0.23 4.10
N SER A 106 -11.40 0.09 4.95
CA SER A 106 -11.06 -1.19 5.59
C SER A 106 -11.81 -1.41 6.91
N ALA A 107 -11.80 -2.65 7.39
CA ALA A 107 -12.50 -3.01 8.62
C ALA A 107 -12.00 -2.17 9.81
N GLU A 108 -12.93 -1.80 10.69
CA GLU A 108 -12.64 -1.03 11.89
C GLU A 108 -12.27 -1.95 13.07
N PHE A 109 -11.24 -1.54 13.80
CA PHE A 109 -10.75 -2.16 15.03
C PHE A 109 -11.02 -1.22 16.23
N PRO A 110 -10.78 -1.66 17.48
CA PRO A 110 -10.98 -0.80 18.65
C PRO A 110 -10.31 0.57 18.53
N TYR A 111 -10.88 1.57 19.20
CA TYR A 111 -10.39 2.95 19.22
C TYR A 111 -10.35 3.63 17.83
N GLY A 112 -11.19 3.18 16.89
CA GLY A 112 -11.29 3.76 15.55
C GLY A 112 -10.11 3.41 14.63
N THR A 113 -9.23 2.50 15.05
CA THR A 113 -8.13 2.00 14.24
C THR A 113 -8.66 1.15 13.07
N ARG A 114 -7.81 0.88 12.07
CA ARG A 114 -8.19 0.23 10.82
C ARG A 114 -7.42 -1.06 10.57
N GLU A 115 -7.95 -1.89 9.69
CA GLU A 115 -7.27 -3.10 9.25
C GLU A 115 -6.09 -2.77 8.32
N THR A 116 -6.25 -1.78 7.43
CA THR A 116 -5.28 -1.44 6.40
C THR A 116 -4.77 -0.01 6.54
N TYR A 117 -3.47 0.19 6.31
CA TYR A 117 -2.83 1.50 6.27
C TYR A 117 -1.90 1.61 5.06
N ALA A 118 -1.90 2.76 4.41
CA ALA A 118 -1.17 3.02 3.17
C ALA A 118 -0.18 4.18 3.31
N GLY A 119 0.99 4.01 2.73
CA GLY A 119 2.04 5.02 2.60
C GLY A 119 2.57 5.06 1.17
N ARG A 120 3.64 5.82 0.96
CA ARG A 120 4.22 6.00 -0.39
C ARG A 120 5.02 4.79 -0.88
N ALA A 121 5.82 4.20 0.02
CA ALA A 121 6.71 3.09 -0.31
C ALA A 121 6.12 1.73 0.09
N HIS A 122 5.33 1.72 1.17
CA HIS A 122 4.77 0.52 1.76
C HIS A 122 3.29 0.71 2.11
N SER A 123 2.57 -0.40 2.15
CA SER A 123 1.29 -0.52 2.83
C SER A 123 1.35 -1.68 3.81
N TYR A 124 0.51 -1.69 4.83
CA TYR A 124 0.36 -2.86 5.67
C TYR A 124 -1.10 -3.18 5.92
N ARG A 125 -1.33 -4.47 6.19
CA ARG A 125 -2.61 -5.02 6.62
C ARG A 125 -2.42 -5.81 7.90
N LEU A 126 -3.21 -5.47 8.90
CA LEU A 126 -3.37 -6.22 10.12
C LEU A 126 -4.55 -7.19 9.97
N THR A 127 -4.53 -8.27 10.73
CA THR A 127 -5.70 -9.12 10.92
C THR A 127 -5.90 -9.33 12.40
N LYS A 128 -7.16 -9.41 12.81
CA LYS A 128 -7.56 -9.65 14.20
C LYS A 128 -8.31 -10.98 14.27
N GLY A 129 -7.95 -11.80 15.24
CA GLY A 129 -8.65 -13.03 15.56
C GLY A 129 -10.11 -12.77 15.94
N ALA A 130 -10.95 -13.79 15.77
CA ALA A 130 -12.36 -13.73 16.13
C ALA A 130 -12.56 -13.72 17.66
N GLY A 131 -13.72 -13.22 18.10
CA GLY A 131 -14.13 -13.20 19.51
C GLY A 131 -13.83 -11.89 20.23
N GLU A 132 -14.09 -11.88 21.53
CA GLU A 132 -14.00 -10.68 22.39
C GLU A 132 -12.55 -10.31 22.77
N GLY A 133 -11.60 -11.23 22.55
CA GLY A 133 -10.21 -11.05 22.93
C GLY A 133 -9.96 -11.43 24.38
N GLU A 134 -8.71 -11.31 24.81
CA GLU A 134 -8.26 -11.61 26.18
C GLU A 134 -7.77 -10.32 26.83
N VAL A 135 -8.15 -10.07 28.09
CA VAL A 135 -7.62 -8.93 28.83
C VAL A 135 -6.12 -9.13 29.03
N VAL A 136 -5.33 -8.16 28.58
CA VAL A 136 -3.88 -8.08 28.73
C VAL A 136 -3.55 -6.76 29.40
N GLY A 137 -2.91 -6.82 30.57
CA GLY A 137 -2.68 -5.63 31.39
C GLY A 137 -3.96 -5.09 32.03
N GLU A 138 -3.94 -3.81 32.42
CA GLU A 138 -5.04 -3.17 33.16
C GLU A 138 -6.12 -2.58 32.23
N GLU A 139 -5.71 -2.06 31.06
CA GLU A 139 -6.60 -1.37 30.11
C GLU A 139 -6.39 -1.80 28.64
N SER A 140 -5.89 -3.02 28.41
CA SER A 140 -5.72 -3.55 27.05
C SER A 140 -6.40 -4.89 26.82
N VAL A 141 -6.80 -5.13 25.59
CA VAL A 141 -7.38 -6.39 25.12
C VAL A 141 -6.58 -6.88 23.93
N GLY A 142 -6.27 -8.17 23.93
CA GLY A 142 -5.40 -8.83 22.97
C GLY A 142 -6.13 -9.86 22.14
N TRP A 143 -5.73 -9.99 20.88
CA TRP A 143 -6.16 -11.04 19.97
C TRP A 143 -4.95 -11.66 19.29
N PRO A 144 -5.00 -12.95 18.92
CA PRO A 144 -4.10 -13.44 17.88
C PRO A 144 -4.34 -12.65 16.60
N GLY A 145 -3.29 -12.39 15.84
CA GLY A 145 -3.37 -11.58 14.63
C GLY A 145 -2.20 -11.86 13.68
N SER A 146 -2.17 -11.13 12.58
CA SER A 146 -1.03 -11.15 11.67
C SER A 146 -0.82 -9.80 11.03
N LEU A 147 0.44 -9.53 10.66
CA LEU A 147 0.87 -8.35 9.94
C LEU A 147 1.40 -8.80 8.57
N THR A 148 0.91 -8.16 7.51
CA THR A 148 1.48 -8.26 6.16
C THR A 148 1.89 -6.87 5.69
N ILE A 149 3.13 -6.71 5.24
CA ILE A 149 3.62 -5.47 4.62
C ILE A 149 3.84 -5.74 3.14
N ARG A 150 3.42 -4.79 2.31
CA ARG A 150 3.61 -4.80 0.86
C ARG A 150 4.38 -3.59 0.42
N ASP A 151 5.17 -3.76 -0.64
CA ASP A 151 5.81 -2.65 -1.34
C ASP A 151 4.84 -1.90 -2.26
N ARG A 152 5.34 -0.86 -2.93
CA ARG A 152 4.58 -0.04 -3.89
C ARG A 152 4.05 -0.79 -5.12
N TRP A 153 4.50 -2.01 -5.38
CA TRP A 153 4.02 -2.87 -6.45
C TRP A 153 3.07 -3.97 -5.93
N ASP A 154 2.55 -3.81 -4.71
CA ASP A 154 1.64 -4.76 -4.03
C ASP A 154 2.28 -6.14 -3.76
N ARG A 155 3.61 -6.24 -3.79
CA ARG A 155 4.33 -7.48 -3.50
C ARG A 155 4.53 -7.60 -1.99
N VAL A 156 4.30 -8.79 -1.43
CA VAL A 156 4.51 -9.05 0.00
C VAL A 156 6.01 -9.06 0.28
N VAL A 157 6.46 -8.15 1.14
CA VAL A 157 7.86 -7.99 1.56
C VAL A 157 8.09 -8.37 3.02
N TYR A 158 7.02 -8.57 3.78
CA TYR A 158 7.04 -9.11 5.14
C TYR A 158 5.69 -9.72 5.48
N ARG A 159 5.70 -10.84 6.21
CA ARG A 159 4.52 -11.42 6.84
C ARG A 159 4.90 -12.08 8.15
N SER A 160 4.12 -11.84 9.20
CA SER A 160 4.27 -12.55 10.47
C SER A 160 2.93 -12.72 11.18
N ALA A 161 2.77 -13.85 11.88
CA ALA A 161 1.75 -14.03 12.90
C ALA A 161 2.19 -13.32 14.19
N GLY A 162 1.25 -13.06 15.09
CA GLY A 162 1.53 -12.30 16.30
C GLY A 162 0.31 -12.04 17.15
N LYS A 163 0.45 -11.05 18.03
CA LYS A 163 -0.63 -10.53 18.86
C LYS A 163 -0.94 -9.10 18.44
N LEU A 164 -2.22 -8.80 18.35
CA LEU A 164 -2.74 -7.44 18.24
C LEU A 164 -3.32 -7.05 19.59
N GLU A 165 -2.71 -6.09 20.27
CA GLU A 165 -3.14 -5.62 21.59
C GLU A 165 -3.63 -4.18 21.46
N CYS A 166 -4.87 -3.92 21.85
CA CYS A 166 -5.48 -2.59 21.78
C CYS A 166 -5.81 -2.06 23.17
N GLY A 167 -5.47 -0.80 23.45
CA GLY A 167 -5.68 -0.15 24.75
C GLY A 167 -5.67 1.37 24.67
N ALA A 168 -5.95 2.01 25.80
CA ALA A 168 -5.96 3.47 25.98
C ALA A 168 -4.88 3.96 26.95
#